data_AF-A0A0G1K520-F1
#
_entry.id   AF-A0A0G1K520-F1
#
_cell.length_a   1.000
_cell.length_b   1.000
_cell.length_c   1.000
_cell.angle_alpha   90.00
_cell.angle_beta   90.00
_cell.angle_gamma   90.00
#
_symmetry.space_group_name_H-M   'P 1'
#
loop_
_entity.id
_entity.type
_entity.pdbx_description
1 polymer ?
#
loop_
_entity_poly.entity_id
_entity_poly.type
_entity_poly.pdbx_seq_one_letter_code
_entity_poly.pdbx_strand_id
1 'polypeptide(L)'
;MLVKNFKWLKKTVWQSLIRLSPVLPRLLISVYPYLISVSFFLLLIEVVSYSGFIRRYIFLPASLAMQLTVAVGAYLVWYVSRHANLVIKFNSQTNFIYQFNRVLITPIFIGHYLIQKLEEDHFANYVFSSFHIMPENTGILFTFSIFLLILDALNQPAFRQFILKSRLGLLQLVFFFQVGLILIPQLQVALLPIVPSTVSILQYPHKTKTEKMLQLMNWNADIGWMVTLGEFINRHTPETATIYIPPQKFPWLMEGNPFFFRWFVYPRTLISGPSSELIEQPFQAKYIMIASGGWPSATGIGWPKMDISAEQIESILLINRETLKEERHEQTDYIFADHLTNWGLITLKTHD
;
A
#
# COMPACT_ATOMS: atom_id res chain seq x y z
N MET A 1 6.76 -35.17 36.95
CA MET A 1 7.74 -34.11 37.31
C MET A 1 7.43 -32.74 36.66
N LEU A 2 6.93 -32.69 35.42
CA LEU A 2 6.64 -31.43 34.68
C LEU A 2 5.55 -30.51 35.28
N VAL A 3 4.52 -31.04 35.96
CA VAL A 3 3.39 -30.25 36.47
C VAL A 3 3.76 -29.37 37.69
N LYS A 4 4.74 -29.79 38.51
CA LYS A 4 5.19 -29.00 39.68
C LYS A 4 5.98 -27.74 39.24
N ASN A 5 6.70 -27.80 38.13
CA ASN A 5 7.47 -26.67 37.60
C ASN A 5 6.57 -25.53 37.08
N PHE A 6 5.35 -25.85 36.63
CA PHE A 6 4.41 -24.85 36.10
C PHE A 6 3.81 -23.94 37.18
N LYS A 7 3.61 -24.45 38.40
CA LYS A 7 3.09 -23.65 39.53
C LYS A 7 4.13 -22.65 40.04
N TRP A 8 5.40 -23.04 40.07
CA TRP A 8 6.49 -22.15 40.45
C TRP A 8 6.70 -21.05 39.41
N LEU A 9 6.71 -21.40 38.12
CA LEU A 9 6.84 -20.42 37.03
C LEU A 9 5.69 -19.39 37.05
N LYS A 10 4.45 -19.85 37.25
CA LYS A 10 3.30 -18.96 37.43
C LYS A 10 3.52 -17.99 38.59
N LYS A 11 3.92 -18.47 39.78
CA LYS A 11 4.09 -17.62 40.97
C LYS A 11 5.19 -16.58 40.78
N THR A 12 6.35 -16.97 40.24
CA THR A 12 7.48 -16.06 40.04
C THR A 12 7.17 -15.00 38.97
N VAL A 13 6.57 -15.40 37.84
CA VAL A 13 6.15 -14.46 36.79
C VAL A 13 5.07 -13.51 37.31
N TRP A 14 4.08 -14.02 38.05
CA TRP A 14 3.02 -13.18 38.64
C TRP A 14 3.58 -12.19 39.66
N GLN A 15 4.51 -12.61 40.51
CA GLN A 15 5.15 -11.72 41.49
C GLN A 15 6.01 -10.64 40.82
N SER A 16 6.70 -10.97 39.74
CA SER A 16 7.43 -9.98 38.92
C SER A 16 6.48 -9.00 38.23
N LEU A 17 5.33 -9.47 37.71
CA LEU A 17 4.29 -8.62 37.13
C LEU A 17 3.66 -7.68 38.17
N ILE A 18 3.41 -8.15 39.41
CA ILE A 18 2.97 -7.28 40.52
C ILE A 18 4.03 -6.21 40.81
N ARG A 19 5.32 -6.57 40.86
CA ARG A 19 6.39 -5.62 41.18
C ARG A 19 6.59 -4.56 40.08
N LEU A 20 6.31 -4.90 38.83
CA LEU A 20 6.33 -3.96 37.70
C LEU A 20 5.08 -3.06 37.64
N SER A 21 4.00 -3.43 38.36
CA SER A 21 2.71 -2.72 38.37
C SER A 21 2.79 -1.20 38.57
N PRO A 22 3.61 -0.64 39.47
CA PRO A 22 3.70 0.82 39.63
C PRO A 22 4.69 1.51 38.68
N VAL A 23 5.67 0.76 38.14
CA VAL A 23 6.73 1.33 37.28
C VAL A 23 6.24 1.44 35.84
N LEU A 24 5.57 0.40 35.34
CA LEU A 24 5.12 0.34 33.95
C LEU A 24 4.18 1.51 33.57
N PRO A 25 3.13 1.85 34.36
CA PRO A 25 2.28 3.00 34.05
C PRO A 25 3.03 4.33 34.04
N ARG A 26 4.01 4.53 34.93
CA ARG A 26 4.82 5.78 34.94
C ARG A 26 5.68 5.90 33.70
N LEU A 27 6.31 4.80 33.28
CA LEU A 27 7.06 4.74 32.04
C LEU A 27 6.14 5.02 30.84
N LEU A 28 5.00 4.34 30.77
CA LEU A 28 4.04 4.51 29.68
C LEU A 28 3.48 5.94 29.63
N ILE A 29 3.14 6.56 30.77
CA ILE A 29 2.74 7.98 30.83
C ILE A 29 3.82 8.89 30.24
N SER A 30 5.09 8.62 30.54
CA SER A 30 6.20 9.45 30.08
C SER A 30 6.46 9.30 28.57
N VAL A 31 6.31 8.08 28.05
CA VAL A 31 6.59 7.73 26.65
C VAL A 31 5.39 7.98 25.73
N TYR A 32 4.17 7.96 26.25
CA TYR A 32 2.93 7.98 25.45
C TYR A 32 2.82 9.19 24.50
N PRO A 33 3.09 10.45 24.92
CA PRO A 33 3.01 11.58 23.99
C PRO A 33 4.00 11.50 22.83
N TYR A 34 5.18 10.89 23.05
CA TYR A 34 6.16 10.66 21.98
C TYR A 34 5.67 9.59 21.00
N LEU A 35 5.04 8.51 21.50
CA LEU A 35 4.43 7.49 20.65
C LEU A 35 3.34 8.06 19.74
N ILE A 36 2.53 9.00 20.26
CA ILE A 36 1.54 9.73 19.46
C ILE A 36 2.22 10.51 18.33
N SER A 37 3.25 11.31 18.64
CA SER A 37 3.96 12.11 17.64
C SER A 37 4.65 11.25 16.57
N VAL A 38 5.31 10.16 16.99
CA VAL A 38 5.92 9.20 16.06
C VAL A 38 4.86 8.56 15.18
N SER A 39 3.72 8.15 15.74
CA SER A 39 2.63 7.56 14.95
C SER A 39 2.05 8.55 13.94
N PHE A 40 1.81 9.80 14.33
CA PHE A 40 1.38 10.86 13.42
C PHE A 40 2.37 11.07 12.28
N PHE A 41 3.66 11.19 12.61
CA PHE A 41 4.70 11.42 11.63
C PHE A 41 4.82 10.28 10.62
N LEU A 42 4.82 9.03 11.09
CA LEU A 42 4.91 7.85 10.22
C LEU A 42 3.67 7.72 9.33
N LEU A 43 2.47 7.94 9.88
CA LEU A 43 1.23 7.92 9.10
C LEU A 43 1.19 9.05 8.06
N LEU A 44 1.64 10.27 8.42
CA LEU A 44 1.69 11.40 7.50
C LEU A 44 2.64 11.13 6.33
N ILE A 45 3.80 10.50 6.58
CA ILE A 45 4.71 10.06 5.52
C ILE A 45 4.02 9.06 4.59
N GLU A 46 3.29 8.08 5.12
CA GLU A 46 2.55 7.12 4.27
C GLU A 46 1.39 7.77 3.50
N VAL A 47 0.77 8.83 4.04
CA VAL A 47 -0.27 9.62 3.34
C VAL A 47 0.30 10.28 2.09
N VAL A 48 1.48 10.90 2.19
CA VAL A 48 2.08 11.68 1.09
C VAL A 48 2.99 10.85 0.16
N SER A 49 3.22 9.58 0.50
CA SER A 49 4.07 8.67 -0.27
C SER A 49 3.24 7.55 -0.89
N TYR A 50 3.29 6.35 -0.31
CA TYR A 50 2.45 5.21 -0.67
C TYR A 50 2.30 4.27 0.53
N SER A 51 1.24 3.46 0.53
CA SER A 51 0.96 2.49 1.60
C SER A 51 2.09 1.48 1.73
N GLY A 52 2.62 1.32 2.95
CA GLY A 52 3.76 0.45 3.21
C GLY A 52 5.13 1.07 2.88
N PHE A 53 5.20 2.37 2.55
CA PHE A 53 6.47 3.09 2.42
C PHE A 53 7.36 2.88 3.65
N ILE A 54 6.84 3.10 4.86
CA ILE A 54 7.63 2.95 6.09
C ILE A 54 8.08 1.50 6.27
N ARG A 55 7.21 0.53 6.00
CA ARG A 55 7.56 -0.90 6.07
C ARG A 55 8.73 -1.24 5.15
N ARG A 56 8.79 -0.67 3.95
CA ARG A 56 9.87 -0.95 2.98
C ARG A 56 11.24 -0.52 3.51
N TYR A 57 11.33 0.61 4.20
CA TYR A 57 12.61 1.20 4.61
C TYR A 57 13.00 0.92 6.07
N ILE A 58 12.01 0.80 6.98
CA ILE A 58 12.23 0.62 8.42
C ILE A 58 11.86 -0.80 8.88
N PHE A 59 11.30 -1.64 7.99
CA PHE A 59 10.78 -2.97 8.30
C PHE A 59 9.67 -2.98 9.37
N LEU A 60 9.10 -1.81 9.68
CA LEU A 60 8.03 -1.61 10.64
C LEU A 60 6.87 -0.90 9.94
N PRO A 61 5.66 -1.48 9.87
CA PRO A 61 4.53 -0.78 9.26
C PRO A 61 4.09 0.40 10.14
N ALA A 62 3.74 1.53 9.53
CA ALA A 62 3.26 2.71 10.27
C ALA A 62 2.02 2.39 11.12
N SER A 63 1.17 1.49 10.63
CA SER A 63 0.00 1.00 11.36
C SER A 63 0.36 0.32 12.68
N LEU A 64 1.51 -0.34 12.82
CA LEU A 64 1.92 -0.96 14.08
C LEU A 64 2.25 0.10 15.15
N ALA A 65 2.90 1.21 14.77
CA ALA A 65 3.14 2.32 15.70
C ALA A 65 1.82 2.91 16.22
N MET A 66 0.85 3.11 15.32
CA MET A 66 -0.50 3.52 15.69
C MET A 66 -1.17 2.52 16.64
N GLN A 67 -1.13 1.22 16.33
CA GLN A 67 -1.72 0.17 17.16
C GLN A 67 -1.10 0.11 18.55
N LEU A 68 0.23 0.23 18.65
CA LEU A 68 0.94 0.32 19.92
C LEU A 68 0.50 1.55 20.72
N THR A 69 0.36 2.70 20.05
CA THR A 69 -0.13 3.92 20.69
C THR A 69 -1.55 3.74 21.21
N VAL A 70 -2.46 3.20 20.40
CA VAL A 70 -3.84 2.89 20.80
C VAL A 70 -3.86 1.94 22.00
N ALA A 71 -3.07 0.87 21.97
CA ALA A 71 -3.00 -0.11 23.06
C ALA A 71 -2.45 0.50 24.37
N VAL A 72 -1.43 1.36 24.28
CA VAL A 72 -0.89 2.09 25.44
C VAL A 72 -1.92 3.08 25.99
N GLY A 73 -2.57 3.86 25.12
CA GLY A 73 -3.62 4.80 25.52
C GLY A 73 -4.80 4.09 26.20
N ALA A 74 -5.22 2.94 25.66
CA ALA A 74 -6.22 2.05 26.25
C ALA A 74 -5.87 1.66 27.68
N TYR A 75 -4.65 1.12 27.83
CA TYR A 75 -4.14 0.64 29.08
C TYR A 75 -4.07 1.76 30.11
N LEU A 76 -3.59 2.95 29.71
CA LEU A 76 -3.52 4.11 30.58
C LEU A 76 -4.90 4.56 31.06
N VAL A 77 -5.90 4.64 30.17
CA VAL A 77 -7.28 4.96 30.58
C VAL A 77 -7.83 3.92 31.55
N TRP A 78 -7.68 2.63 31.24
CA TRP A 78 -8.10 1.56 32.12
C TRP A 78 -7.42 1.66 33.50
N TYR A 79 -6.10 1.83 33.52
CA TYR A 79 -5.31 1.93 34.74
C TYR A 79 -5.74 3.12 35.59
N VAL A 80 -5.88 4.29 34.97
CA VAL A 80 -6.26 5.55 35.62
C VAL A 80 -7.69 5.51 36.13
N SER A 81 -8.60 4.84 35.42
CA SER A 81 -9.98 4.63 35.87
C SER A 81 -10.08 3.80 37.16
N ARG A 82 -9.14 2.87 37.38
CA ARG A 82 -9.09 2.02 38.58
C ARG A 82 -8.45 2.70 39.79
N HIS A 83 -7.77 3.83 39.58
CA HIS A 83 -7.06 4.55 40.64
C HIS A 83 -7.56 5.99 40.71
N ALA A 84 -8.69 6.20 41.40
CA ALA A 84 -9.40 7.48 41.45
C ALA A 84 -8.52 8.67 41.87
N ASN A 85 -7.50 8.45 42.70
CA ASN A 85 -6.61 9.49 43.21
C ASN A 85 -5.37 9.73 42.34
N LEU A 86 -5.18 8.98 41.26
CA LEU A 86 -4.03 9.17 40.36
C LEU A 86 -4.32 10.34 39.41
N VAL A 87 -3.62 11.46 39.66
CA VAL A 87 -3.50 12.59 38.73
C VAL A 87 -2.28 12.35 37.87
N ILE A 88 -2.46 12.22 36.56
CA ILE A 88 -1.35 12.14 35.61
C ILE A 88 -0.67 13.50 35.58
N LYS A 89 0.53 13.59 36.14
CA LYS A 89 1.37 14.78 36.05
C LYS A 89 2.45 14.52 35.00
N PHE A 90 2.37 15.24 33.89
CA PHE A 90 3.44 15.28 32.90
C PHE A 90 4.52 16.25 33.36
N ASN A 91 5.78 15.95 33.03
CA ASN A 91 6.83 16.97 33.11
C ASN A 91 6.58 18.04 32.03
N SER A 92 7.31 19.17 32.08
CA SER A 92 7.10 20.29 31.16
C SER A 92 7.25 19.90 29.68
N GLN A 93 8.25 19.09 29.35
CA GLN A 93 8.53 18.63 27.98
C GLN A 93 7.39 17.74 27.46
N THR A 94 7.01 16.72 28.24
CA THR A 94 5.93 15.80 27.90
C THR A 94 4.59 16.51 27.80
N ASN A 95 4.34 17.53 28.65
CA ASN A 95 3.13 18.35 28.56
C ASN A 95 3.11 19.18 27.27
N PHE A 96 4.23 19.80 26.89
CA PHE A 96 4.32 20.54 25.62
C PHE A 96 3.98 19.64 24.42
N ILE A 97 4.59 18.46 24.33
CA ILE A 97 4.34 17.50 23.24
C ILE A 97 2.87 17.07 23.21
N TYR A 98 2.29 16.80 24.38
CA TYR A 98 0.88 16.45 24.50
C TYR A 98 -0.05 17.57 24.00
N GLN A 99 0.20 18.82 24.41
CA GLN A 99 -0.59 19.97 23.94
C GLN A 99 -0.42 20.19 22.44
N PHE A 100 0.81 20.07 21.92
CA PHE A 100 1.07 20.18 20.49
C PHE A 100 0.29 19.13 19.68
N ASN A 101 0.35 17.85 20.09
CA ASN A 101 -0.40 16.78 19.45
C ASN A 101 -1.92 17.04 19.50
N ARG A 102 -2.43 17.58 20.61
CA ARG A 102 -3.85 17.93 20.75
C ARG A 102 -4.28 19.01 19.76
N VAL A 103 -3.45 20.04 19.56
CA VAL A 103 -3.72 21.12 18.59
C VAL A 103 -3.71 20.58 17.15
N LEU A 104 -2.87 19.59 16.84
CA LEU A 104 -2.77 19.01 15.50
C LEU A 104 -3.99 18.20 15.07
N ILE A 105 -4.82 17.72 16.00
CA ILE A 105 -5.99 16.89 15.67
C ILE A 105 -6.98 17.66 14.77
N THR A 106 -7.29 18.92 15.12
CA THR A 106 -8.26 19.75 14.37
C THR A 106 -7.84 20.01 12.91
N PRO A 107 -6.62 20.49 12.59
CA PRO A 107 -6.21 20.69 11.21
C PRO A 107 -6.11 19.39 10.42
N ILE A 108 -5.78 18.25 11.05
CA ILE A 108 -5.81 16.94 10.39
C ILE A 108 -7.24 16.53 10.02
N PHE A 109 -8.19 16.75 10.94
CA PHE A 109 -9.61 16.48 10.70
C PHE A 109 -10.14 17.31 9.53
N ILE A 110 -9.88 18.62 9.55
CA ILE A 110 -10.29 19.54 8.48
C ILE A 110 -9.59 19.17 7.17
N GLY A 111 -8.29 18.89 7.22
CA GLY A 111 -7.50 18.51 6.05
C GLY A 111 -8.04 17.25 5.37
N HIS A 112 -8.36 16.20 6.14
CA HIS A 112 -8.97 14.98 5.59
C HIS A 112 -10.29 15.27 4.87
N TYR A 113 -11.19 16.05 5.48
CA TYR A 113 -12.46 16.42 4.85
C TYR A 113 -12.25 17.22 3.56
N LEU A 114 -11.33 18.20 3.56
CA LEU A 114 -11.02 18.98 2.37
C LEU A 114 -10.42 18.11 1.26
N ILE A 115 -9.52 17.18 1.60
CA ILE A 115 -8.92 16.25 0.62
C ILE A 115 -10.00 15.39 -0.02
N GLN A 116 -10.87 14.78 0.78
CA GLN A 116 -11.98 13.95 0.29
C GLN A 116 -12.93 14.76 -0.60
N LYS A 117 -13.23 16.00 -0.23
CA LYS A 117 -14.11 16.86 -1.03
C LYS A 117 -13.49 17.28 -2.35
N LEU A 118 -12.20 17.65 -2.32
CA LEU A 118 -11.45 17.99 -3.52
C LEU A 118 -11.34 16.79 -4.47
N GLU A 119 -11.14 15.59 -3.94
CA GLU A 119 -11.11 14.34 -4.69
C GLU A 119 -12.45 14.04 -5.37
N GLU A 120 -13.55 14.11 -4.61
CA GLU A 120 -14.92 13.95 -5.14
C GLU A 120 -15.21 14.93 -6.29
N ASP A 121 -14.82 16.19 -6.14
CA ASP A 121 -15.19 17.26 -7.07
C ASP A 121 -14.31 17.30 -8.33
N HIS A 122 -13.04 16.85 -8.27
CA HIS A 122 -12.07 17.03 -9.36
C HIS A 122 -11.49 15.73 -9.93
N PHE A 123 -11.54 14.62 -9.19
CA PHE A 123 -10.84 13.39 -9.54
C PHE A 123 -11.75 12.17 -9.36
N ALA A 124 -12.74 12.01 -10.25
CA ALA A 124 -13.51 10.77 -10.34
C ALA A 124 -12.64 9.51 -10.59
N ASN A 125 -11.36 9.69 -10.97
CA ASN A 125 -10.35 8.65 -11.14
C ASN A 125 -9.02 9.06 -10.47
N TYR A 126 -8.87 8.70 -9.19
CA TYR A 126 -7.70 8.97 -8.33
C TYR A 126 -6.33 8.60 -8.94
N VAL A 127 -6.30 7.72 -9.93
CA VAL A 127 -5.09 7.22 -10.62
C VAL A 127 -4.28 8.32 -11.34
N PHE A 128 -4.86 9.50 -11.61
CA PHE A 128 -4.23 10.55 -12.43
C PHE A 128 -3.83 11.84 -11.68
N SER A 129 -3.90 11.85 -10.35
CA SER A 129 -3.49 13.02 -9.57
C SER A 129 -1.96 13.19 -9.57
N SER A 130 -1.48 14.42 -9.84
CA SER A 130 -0.07 14.79 -9.67
C SER A 130 0.38 14.81 -8.20
N PHE A 131 -0.55 14.88 -7.25
CA PHE A 131 -0.31 14.73 -5.81
C PHE A 131 -0.92 13.41 -5.32
N HIS A 132 -0.07 12.45 -4.99
CA HIS A 132 -0.50 11.13 -4.52
C HIS A 132 -0.80 11.18 -3.01
N ILE A 133 -1.93 11.78 -2.62
CA ILE A 133 -2.41 11.74 -1.25
C ILE A 133 -3.31 10.51 -1.11
N MET A 134 -2.81 9.43 -0.48
CA MET A 134 -3.59 8.19 -0.36
C MET A 134 -4.81 8.40 0.56
N PRO A 135 -6.04 8.39 0.01
CA PRO A 135 -7.25 8.71 0.78
C PRO A 135 -7.46 7.70 1.91
N GLU A 136 -7.10 6.44 1.69
CA GLU A 136 -7.19 5.37 2.68
C GLU A 136 -6.33 5.67 3.91
N ASN A 137 -5.09 6.14 3.69
CA ASN A 137 -4.18 6.50 4.76
C ASN A 137 -4.64 7.77 5.50
N THR A 138 -5.28 8.71 4.81
CA THR A 138 -5.89 9.87 5.47
C THR A 138 -7.05 9.46 6.39
N GLY A 139 -7.84 8.45 6.00
CA GLY A 139 -8.89 7.87 6.85
C GLY A 139 -8.35 7.21 8.13
N ILE A 140 -7.19 6.55 8.04
CA ILE A 140 -6.48 6.01 9.21
C ILE A 140 -6.05 7.14 10.15
N LEU A 141 -5.42 8.19 9.61
CA LEU A 141 -4.97 9.37 10.35
C LEU A 141 -6.15 10.09 11.05
N PHE A 142 -7.27 10.20 10.35
CA PHE A 142 -8.52 10.77 10.86
C PHE A 142 -9.07 9.96 12.03
N THR A 143 -9.15 8.64 11.88
CA THR A 143 -9.69 7.77 12.91
C THR A 143 -8.79 7.74 14.14
N PHE A 144 -7.47 7.75 13.95
CA PHE A 144 -6.50 7.90 15.03
C PHE A 144 -6.69 9.23 15.77
N SER A 145 -6.99 10.32 15.06
CA SER A 145 -7.26 11.62 15.66
C SER A 145 -8.54 11.62 16.50
N ILE A 146 -9.62 11.00 16.02
CA ILE A 146 -10.86 10.80 16.80
C ILE A 146 -10.59 10.02 18.08
N PHE A 147 -9.82 8.94 17.98
CA PHE A 147 -9.44 8.13 19.14
C PHE A 147 -8.75 8.98 20.22
N LEU A 148 -7.82 9.85 19.83
CA LEU A 148 -7.14 10.75 20.76
C LEU A 148 -8.07 11.79 21.40
N LEU A 149 -9.04 12.33 20.63
CA LEU A 149 -10.08 13.22 21.19
C LEU A 149 -10.93 12.52 22.23
N ILE A 150 -11.31 11.27 21.96
CA ILE A 150 -12.05 10.45 22.92
C ILE A 150 -11.19 10.28 24.18
N LEU A 151 -9.93 9.88 24.06
CA LEU A 151 -9.03 9.75 25.22
C LEU A 151 -8.90 11.05 26.03
N ASP A 152 -8.80 12.21 25.37
CA ASP A 152 -8.75 13.51 26.05
C ASP A 152 -10.06 13.80 26.81
N ALA A 153 -11.20 13.56 26.17
CA ALA A 153 -12.51 13.69 26.81
C ALA A 153 -12.65 12.76 28.03
N LEU A 154 -12.16 11.52 27.94
CA LEU A 154 -12.15 10.55 29.05
C LEU A 154 -11.27 10.99 30.23
N ASN A 155 -10.26 11.81 29.98
CA ASN A 155 -9.37 12.31 31.03
C ASN A 155 -9.98 13.50 31.81
N GLN A 156 -11.05 14.12 31.31
CA GLN A 156 -11.68 15.24 32.00
C GLN A 156 -12.38 14.79 33.30
N PRO A 157 -12.23 15.52 34.43
CA PRO A 157 -12.79 15.11 35.72
C PRO A 157 -14.30 14.86 35.70
N ALA A 158 -15.07 15.73 35.01
CA ALA A 158 -16.52 15.61 34.90
C ALA A 158 -16.92 14.31 34.19
N PHE A 159 -16.26 14.02 33.06
CA PHE A 159 -16.51 12.82 32.28
C PHE A 159 -16.06 11.56 33.01
N ARG A 160 -14.93 11.62 33.72
CA ARG A 160 -14.40 10.54 34.56
C ARG A 160 -15.33 10.20 35.73
N GLN A 161 -15.90 11.21 36.38
CA GLN A 161 -16.92 10.98 37.42
C GLN A 161 -18.20 10.36 36.83
N PHE A 162 -18.61 10.80 35.65
CA PHE A 162 -19.72 10.17 34.92
C PHE A 162 -19.44 8.69 34.63
N ILE A 163 -18.26 8.36 34.09
CA ILE A 163 -17.83 6.98 33.82
C ILE A 163 -17.79 6.15 35.10
N LEU A 164 -17.21 6.65 36.18
CA LEU A 164 -17.07 5.92 37.44
C LEU A 164 -18.43 5.66 38.11
N LYS A 165 -19.39 6.59 37.98
CA LYS A 165 -20.75 6.44 38.52
C LYS A 165 -21.61 5.53 37.66
N SER A 166 -21.39 5.57 36.35
CA SER A 166 -22.03 4.66 35.43
C SER A 166 -21.47 3.25 35.67
N ARG A 167 -22.31 2.22 35.83
CA ARG A 167 -21.86 0.80 35.89
C ARG A 167 -21.32 0.31 34.53
N LEU A 168 -20.76 1.20 33.72
CA LEU A 168 -20.54 1.00 32.30
C LEU A 168 -19.21 0.29 32.06
N GLY A 169 -19.28 -1.03 32.15
CA GLY A 169 -18.57 -1.91 31.22
C GLY A 169 -18.83 -1.52 29.75
N LEU A 170 -19.91 -0.77 29.45
CA LEU A 170 -20.24 -0.24 28.14
C LEU A 170 -19.16 0.69 27.56
N LEU A 171 -18.46 1.51 28.35
CA LEU A 171 -17.45 2.43 27.83
C LEU A 171 -16.15 1.70 27.48
N GLN A 172 -15.80 0.70 28.29
CA GLN A 172 -14.75 -0.26 27.96
C GLN A 172 -15.14 -1.07 26.71
N LEU A 173 -16.42 -1.44 26.59
CA LEU A 173 -16.95 -2.18 25.44
C LEU A 173 -16.97 -1.34 24.16
N VAL A 174 -17.37 -0.06 24.22
CA VAL A 174 -17.30 0.90 23.11
C VAL A 174 -15.86 1.15 22.71
N PHE A 175 -14.95 1.25 23.69
CA PHE A 175 -13.53 1.38 23.44
C PHE A 175 -12.95 0.14 22.74
N PHE A 176 -13.17 -1.06 23.28
CA PHE A 176 -12.73 -2.32 22.66
C PHE A 176 -13.41 -2.56 21.31
N PHE A 177 -14.65 -2.11 21.15
CA PHE A 177 -15.38 -2.16 19.89
C PHE A 177 -14.77 -1.22 18.86
N GLN A 178 -14.39 0.01 19.20
CA GLN A 178 -13.67 0.91 18.28
C GLN A 178 -12.28 0.38 17.93
N VAL A 179 -11.54 -0.13 18.91
CA VAL A 179 -10.26 -0.79 18.68
C VAL A 179 -10.44 -2.00 17.74
N GLY A 180 -11.49 -2.80 17.95
CA GLY A 180 -11.87 -3.90 17.06
C GLY A 180 -12.27 -3.43 15.67
N LEU A 181 -13.08 -2.37 15.54
CA LEU A 181 -13.50 -1.79 14.27
C LEU A 181 -12.32 -1.24 13.46
N ILE A 182 -11.24 -0.81 14.11
CA ILE A 182 -10.04 -0.34 13.41
C ILE A 182 -9.10 -1.51 13.12
N LEU A 183 -8.84 -2.36 14.11
CA LEU A 183 -7.88 -3.47 13.97
C LEU A 183 -8.39 -4.58 13.06
N ILE A 184 -9.66 -4.96 13.14
CA ILE A 184 -10.18 -6.13 12.43
C ILE A 184 -10.15 -5.91 10.92
N PRO A 185 -10.64 -4.79 10.35
CA PRO A 185 -10.54 -4.56 8.91
C PRO A 185 -9.09 -4.46 8.44
N GLN A 186 -8.22 -3.83 9.23
CA GLN A 186 -6.79 -3.70 8.89
C GLN A 186 -6.06 -5.04 8.95
N LEU A 187 -6.37 -5.89 9.95
CA LEU A 187 -5.87 -7.26 10.01
C LEU A 187 -6.44 -8.10 8.87
N GLN A 188 -7.72 -7.96 8.55
CA GLN A 188 -8.35 -8.67 7.44
C GLN A 188 -7.68 -8.29 6.12
N VAL A 189 -7.55 -7.00 5.81
CA VAL A 189 -6.87 -6.52 4.60
C VAL A 189 -5.39 -6.94 4.56
N ALA A 190 -4.69 -6.96 5.71
CA ALA A 190 -3.30 -7.40 5.75
C ALA A 190 -3.15 -8.92 5.61
N LEU A 191 -4.04 -9.71 6.21
CA LEU A 191 -3.97 -11.17 6.20
C LEU A 191 -4.60 -11.80 4.94
N LEU A 192 -5.62 -11.16 4.35
CA LEU A 192 -6.32 -11.68 3.17
C LEU A 192 -5.39 -11.98 2.00
N PRO A 193 -4.36 -11.16 1.69
CA PRO A 193 -3.39 -11.48 0.64
C PRO A 193 -2.32 -12.45 1.14
N ILE A 194 -1.88 -12.32 2.40
CA ILE A 194 -0.77 -13.10 2.96
C ILE A 194 -1.13 -14.58 3.07
N VAL A 195 -2.33 -14.91 3.55
CA VAL A 195 -2.72 -16.30 3.79
C VAL A 195 -2.77 -17.09 2.48
N PRO A 196 -3.51 -16.68 1.42
CA PRO A 196 -3.49 -17.35 0.13
C PRO A 196 -2.11 -17.35 -0.53
N SER A 197 -1.34 -16.26 -0.41
CA SER A 197 0.01 -16.20 -0.99
C SER A 197 0.97 -17.18 -0.30
N THR A 198 0.93 -17.24 1.03
CA THR A 198 1.79 -18.14 1.82
C THR A 198 1.35 -19.59 1.62
N VAL A 199 0.05 -19.85 1.65
CA VAL A 199 -0.51 -21.17 1.40
C VAL A 199 -0.16 -21.65 0.00
N SER A 200 -0.29 -20.82 -1.05
CA SER A 200 0.10 -21.20 -2.41
C SER A 200 1.60 -21.45 -2.57
N ILE A 201 2.46 -20.64 -1.95
CA ILE A 201 3.91 -20.86 -1.96
C ILE A 201 4.27 -22.19 -1.27
N LEU A 202 3.64 -22.50 -0.14
CA LEU A 202 3.90 -23.72 0.64
C LEU A 202 3.27 -24.97 0.00
N GLN A 203 2.11 -24.85 -0.66
CA GLN A 203 1.45 -25.95 -1.36
C GLN A 203 2.19 -26.35 -2.64
N TYR A 204 2.89 -25.42 -3.27
CA TYR A 204 3.58 -25.66 -4.55
C TYR A 204 5.06 -25.25 -4.50
N PRO A 205 5.88 -25.87 -3.63
CA PRO A 205 7.27 -25.47 -3.44
C PRO A 205 8.10 -25.63 -4.72
N HIS A 206 7.75 -26.63 -5.55
CA HIS A 206 8.41 -26.96 -6.81
C HIS A 206 8.07 -26.03 -7.99
N LYS A 207 7.04 -25.19 -7.88
CA LYS A 207 6.71 -24.23 -8.95
C LYS A 207 7.78 -23.16 -9.08
N THR A 208 8.03 -22.75 -10.32
CA THR A 208 8.93 -21.64 -10.68
C THR A 208 8.39 -20.31 -10.15
N LYS A 209 9.25 -19.27 -10.13
CA LYS A 209 8.85 -17.92 -9.73
C LYS A 209 7.69 -17.41 -10.58
N THR A 210 7.76 -17.63 -11.89
CA THR A 210 6.74 -17.29 -12.89
C THR A 210 5.38 -17.90 -12.55
N GLU A 211 5.33 -19.22 -12.39
CA GLU A 211 4.09 -19.94 -12.10
C GLU A 211 3.46 -19.51 -10.77
N LYS A 212 4.31 -19.22 -9.78
CA LYS A 212 3.85 -18.67 -8.49
C LYS A 212 3.26 -17.27 -8.68
N MET A 213 3.90 -16.38 -9.44
CA MET A 213 3.35 -15.05 -9.71
C MET A 213 2.05 -15.11 -10.52
N LEU A 214 1.97 -15.96 -11.55
CA LEU A 214 0.76 -16.18 -12.33
C LEU A 214 -0.39 -16.64 -11.42
N GLN A 215 -0.14 -17.57 -10.50
CA GLN A 215 -1.15 -18.03 -9.55
C GLN A 215 -1.60 -16.93 -8.58
N LEU A 216 -0.70 -16.06 -8.13
CA LEU A 216 -1.02 -14.91 -7.26
C LEU A 216 -1.84 -13.83 -7.99
N MET A 217 -1.66 -13.70 -9.31
CA MET A 217 -2.28 -12.65 -10.14
C MET A 217 -3.53 -13.14 -10.88
N ASN A 218 -4.17 -14.20 -10.38
CA ASN A 218 -5.35 -14.83 -10.98
C ASN A 218 -5.16 -15.25 -12.45
N TRP A 219 -3.97 -15.77 -12.78
CA TRP A 219 -3.57 -16.25 -14.10
C TRP A 219 -3.70 -15.17 -15.20
N ASN A 220 -3.68 -15.57 -16.47
CA ASN A 220 -3.71 -14.65 -17.62
C ASN A 220 -5.04 -13.89 -17.81
N ALA A 221 -6.07 -14.21 -17.01
CA ALA A 221 -7.40 -13.63 -17.13
C ALA A 221 -7.45 -12.16 -16.67
N ASP A 222 -6.76 -11.82 -15.56
CA ASP A 222 -6.81 -10.48 -14.97
C ASP A 222 -5.49 -9.70 -15.13
N ILE A 223 -4.49 -9.97 -14.27
CA ILE A 223 -3.22 -9.21 -14.22
C ILE A 223 -2.03 -10.10 -14.59
N GLY A 224 -2.16 -11.43 -14.53
CA GLY A 224 -1.06 -12.37 -14.77
C GLY A 224 -0.45 -12.25 -16.17
N TRP A 225 -1.16 -11.68 -17.13
CA TRP A 225 -0.60 -11.40 -18.43
C TRP A 225 0.58 -10.42 -18.42
N MET A 226 0.69 -9.54 -17.41
CA MET A 226 1.87 -8.67 -17.22
C MET A 226 3.13 -9.47 -16.94
N VAL A 227 3.01 -10.60 -16.24
CA VAL A 227 4.11 -11.53 -16.00
C VAL A 227 4.56 -12.12 -17.32
N THR A 228 3.60 -12.64 -18.09
CA THR A 228 3.83 -13.25 -19.39
C THR A 228 4.50 -12.28 -20.37
N LEU A 229 3.94 -11.08 -20.52
CA LEU A 229 4.48 -10.05 -21.41
C LEU A 229 5.85 -9.55 -20.93
N GLY A 230 6.02 -9.34 -19.62
CA GLY A 230 7.30 -8.92 -19.07
C GLY A 230 8.41 -9.96 -19.28
N GLU A 231 8.11 -11.25 -19.10
CA GLU A 231 9.05 -12.32 -19.38
C GLU A 231 9.36 -12.47 -20.86
N PHE A 232 8.37 -12.34 -21.72
CA PHE A 232 8.55 -12.30 -23.16
C PHE A 232 9.52 -11.18 -23.55
N ILE A 233 9.30 -9.96 -23.06
CA ILE A 233 10.21 -8.82 -23.28
C ILE A 233 11.61 -9.11 -22.74
N ASN A 234 11.71 -9.70 -21.55
CA ASN A 234 13.00 -10.00 -20.92
C ASN A 234 13.83 -11.00 -21.73
N ARG A 235 13.20 -11.96 -22.41
CA ARG A 235 13.89 -12.93 -23.28
C ARG A 235 14.38 -12.31 -24.59
N HIS A 236 13.71 -11.25 -25.06
CA HIS A 236 13.90 -10.69 -26.40
C HIS A 236 14.56 -9.30 -26.41
N THR A 237 15.01 -8.81 -25.26
CA THR A 237 15.70 -7.53 -25.14
C THR A 237 16.88 -7.61 -24.17
N PRO A 238 17.98 -6.89 -24.42
CA PRO A 238 19.08 -6.80 -23.46
C PRO A 238 18.63 -6.06 -22.19
N GLU A 239 19.34 -6.28 -21.09
CA GLU A 239 19.08 -5.60 -19.81
C GLU A 239 19.19 -4.06 -19.91
N THR A 240 20.04 -3.56 -20.80
CA THR A 240 20.25 -2.13 -21.06
C THR A 240 19.22 -1.52 -22.02
N ALA A 241 18.23 -2.29 -22.47
CA ALA A 241 17.25 -1.81 -23.43
C ALA A 241 16.43 -0.63 -22.90
N THR A 242 16.18 0.32 -23.79
CA THR A 242 15.14 1.34 -23.62
C THR A 242 13.93 0.91 -24.43
N ILE A 243 12.77 0.81 -23.79
CA ILE A 243 11.52 0.32 -24.38
C ILE A 243 10.47 1.43 -24.34
N TYR A 244 9.87 1.67 -25.50
CA TYR A 244 8.74 2.56 -25.66
C TYR A 244 7.45 1.80 -25.31
N ILE A 245 6.77 2.23 -24.25
CA ILE A 245 5.54 1.60 -23.72
C ILE A 245 4.34 2.51 -24.04
N PRO A 246 3.08 2.03 -23.99
CA PRO A 246 1.92 2.88 -24.20
C PRO A 246 1.84 4.02 -23.19
N PRO A 247 1.01 5.04 -23.46
CA PRO A 247 0.69 6.05 -22.46
C PRO A 247 -0.01 5.41 -21.26
N GLN A 248 0.28 5.92 -20.06
CA GLN A 248 -0.47 5.58 -18.85
C GLN A 248 -1.88 6.18 -18.90
N LYS A 249 -2.77 5.61 -19.72
CA LYS A 249 -4.19 5.98 -19.83
C LYS A 249 -5.00 4.76 -20.25
N PHE A 250 -6.33 4.82 -20.14
CA PHE A 250 -7.19 3.74 -20.62
C PHE A 250 -6.93 3.44 -22.11
N PRO A 251 -6.79 2.16 -22.52
CA PRO A 251 -6.91 0.94 -21.70
C PRO A 251 -5.60 0.44 -21.08
N TRP A 252 -4.47 1.09 -21.35
CA TRP A 252 -3.12 0.70 -20.90
C TRP A 252 -2.73 1.26 -19.52
N LEU A 253 -3.66 1.27 -18.57
CA LEU A 253 -3.41 1.84 -17.23
C LEU A 253 -2.21 1.17 -16.54
N MET A 254 -1.99 -0.12 -16.81
CA MET A 254 -0.92 -0.91 -16.19
C MET A 254 0.33 -1.00 -17.06
N GLU A 255 0.17 -1.33 -18.35
CA GLU A 255 1.25 -1.40 -19.35
C GLU A 255 1.97 -0.08 -19.53
N GLY A 256 1.20 1.01 -19.53
CA GLY A 256 1.71 2.34 -19.76
C GLY A 256 2.29 3.00 -18.51
N ASN A 257 2.08 2.40 -17.33
CA ASN A 257 2.67 2.89 -16.08
C ASN A 257 4.12 2.39 -15.95
N PRO A 258 5.14 3.24 -16.14
CA PRO A 258 6.53 2.81 -16.13
C PRO A 258 6.99 2.34 -14.74
N PHE A 259 6.39 2.81 -13.65
CA PHE A 259 6.76 2.37 -12.30
C PHE A 259 6.24 0.97 -11.99
N PHE A 260 5.00 0.70 -12.41
CA PHE A 260 4.37 -0.61 -12.24
C PHE A 260 4.98 -1.64 -13.18
N PHE A 261 5.03 -1.35 -14.48
CA PHE A 261 5.50 -2.34 -15.46
C PHE A 261 6.99 -2.69 -15.29
N ARG A 262 7.80 -1.74 -14.78
CA ARG A 262 9.21 -1.99 -14.46
C ARG A 262 9.43 -3.14 -13.48
N TRP A 263 8.46 -3.49 -12.63
CA TRP A 263 8.59 -4.65 -11.74
C TRP A 263 8.77 -5.97 -12.50
N PHE A 264 8.27 -6.03 -13.74
CA PHE A 264 8.35 -7.21 -14.59
C PHE A 264 9.57 -7.19 -15.52
N VAL A 265 10.02 -6.01 -15.96
CA VAL A 265 11.05 -5.86 -17.00
C VAL A 265 12.38 -5.24 -16.56
N TYR A 266 12.55 -4.97 -15.26
CA TYR A 266 13.81 -4.47 -14.69
C TYR A 266 15.02 -5.32 -15.15
N PRO A 267 16.18 -4.71 -15.50
CA PRO A 267 16.59 -3.32 -15.28
C PRO A 267 16.30 -2.33 -16.43
N ARG A 268 15.54 -2.74 -17.44
CA ARG A 268 15.29 -1.96 -18.66
C ARG A 268 14.69 -0.57 -18.37
N THR A 269 15.03 0.39 -19.21
CA THR A 269 14.49 1.75 -19.15
C THR A 269 13.17 1.81 -19.92
N LEU A 270 12.15 2.42 -19.33
CA LEU A 270 10.83 2.54 -19.95
C LEU A 270 10.54 4.01 -20.27
N ILE A 271 10.13 4.28 -21.49
CA ILE A 271 9.66 5.60 -21.94
C ILE A 271 8.20 5.45 -22.30
N SER A 272 7.32 6.15 -21.56
CA SER A 272 5.90 6.14 -21.85
C SER A 272 5.60 7.00 -23.07
N GLY A 273 4.73 6.48 -23.95
CA GLY A 273 4.22 7.22 -25.09
C GLY A 273 3.46 8.49 -24.66
N PRO A 274 3.35 9.49 -25.55
CA PRO A 274 2.58 10.68 -25.25
C PRO A 274 1.12 10.32 -25.02
N SER A 275 0.43 11.17 -24.25
CA SER A 275 -1.02 11.05 -24.08
C SER A 275 -1.78 11.30 -25.38
N SER A 276 -1.20 12.05 -26.32
CA SER A 276 -1.68 12.15 -27.70
C SER A 276 -1.62 10.79 -28.37
N GLU A 277 -2.67 10.42 -29.10
CA GLU A 277 -2.75 9.11 -29.76
C GLU A 277 -1.77 8.93 -30.90
N LEU A 278 -1.10 10.01 -31.30
CA LEU A 278 -0.10 10.04 -32.36
C LEU A 278 1.29 10.04 -31.71
N ILE A 279 2.12 9.10 -32.15
CA ILE A 279 3.53 9.05 -31.81
C ILE A 279 4.28 9.88 -32.85
N GLU A 280 5.01 10.90 -32.41
CA GLU A 280 5.90 11.65 -33.29
C GLU A 280 7.24 10.91 -33.39
N GLN A 281 7.66 10.60 -34.62
CA GLN A 281 9.03 10.15 -34.90
C GLN A 281 10.01 11.34 -34.74
N PRO A 282 11.28 11.11 -34.35
CA PRO A 282 11.95 9.83 -34.16
C PRO A 282 11.71 9.21 -32.77
N PHE A 283 11.68 7.88 -32.73
CA PHE A 283 11.56 7.15 -31.47
C PHE A 283 12.85 7.31 -30.64
N GLN A 284 12.69 7.64 -29.36
CA GLN A 284 13.81 7.72 -28.41
C GLN A 284 14.29 6.33 -27.92
N ALA A 285 13.73 5.25 -28.47
CA ALA A 285 13.93 3.88 -28.02
C ALA A 285 14.10 2.94 -29.21
N LYS A 286 15.03 1.98 -29.11
CA LYS A 286 15.21 0.92 -30.12
C LYS A 286 14.04 -0.07 -30.13
N TYR A 287 13.37 -0.26 -29.00
CA TYR A 287 12.31 -1.23 -28.82
C TYR A 287 10.98 -0.53 -28.58
N ILE A 288 9.93 -0.97 -29.27
CA ILE A 288 8.56 -0.50 -29.04
C ILE A 288 7.72 -1.70 -28.61
N MET A 289 7.05 -1.59 -27.46
CA MET A 289 6.12 -2.62 -27.03
C MET A 289 4.88 -2.62 -27.92
N ILE A 290 4.38 -3.80 -28.26
CA ILE A 290 3.04 -3.97 -28.83
C ILE A 290 2.10 -4.36 -27.70
N ALA A 291 1.01 -3.62 -27.51
CA ALA A 291 0.07 -3.85 -26.41
C ALA A 291 -1.39 -3.59 -26.80
N SER A 292 -2.28 -4.54 -26.51
CA SER A 292 -3.73 -4.41 -26.76
C SER A 292 -4.54 -3.98 -25.52
N GLY A 293 -3.89 -3.73 -24.39
CA GLY A 293 -4.56 -3.35 -23.14
C GLY A 293 -4.92 -4.55 -22.26
N GLY A 294 -4.94 -4.33 -20.95
CA GLY A 294 -5.25 -5.37 -19.97
C GLY A 294 -6.74 -5.67 -19.82
N TRP A 295 -7.62 -4.83 -20.36
CA TRP A 295 -9.07 -4.90 -20.14
C TRP A 295 -9.76 -5.79 -21.20
N PRO A 296 -10.40 -6.91 -20.82
CA PRO A 296 -11.00 -7.86 -21.77
C PRO A 296 -12.08 -7.28 -22.68
N SER A 297 -12.73 -6.18 -22.25
CA SER A 297 -13.80 -5.50 -23.01
C SER A 297 -13.28 -4.42 -23.97
N ALA A 298 -11.98 -4.12 -23.95
CA ALA A 298 -11.35 -3.16 -24.85
C ALA A 298 -11.17 -3.78 -26.24
N THR A 299 -12.10 -3.56 -27.16
CA THR A 299 -11.96 -3.96 -28.57
C THR A 299 -11.44 -2.81 -29.41
N GLY A 300 -10.65 -3.11 -30.44
CA GLY A 300 -10.13 -2.10 -31.38
C GLY A 300 -9.06 -1.19 -30.79
N ILE A 301 -8.35 -1.63 -29.75
CA ILE A 301 -7.34 -0.83 -29.08
C ILE A 301 -6.00 -1.53 -29.12
N GLY A 302 -5.03 -0.94 -29.83
CA GLY A 302 -3.67 -1.43 -29.91
C GLY A 302 -2.65 -0.31 -29.76
N TRP A 303 -1.42 -0.69 -29.48
CA TRP A 303 -0.26 0.17 -29.38
C TRP A 303 0.90 -0.53 -30.07
N PRO A 304 1.77 0.19 -30.81
CA PRO A 304 1.70 1.62 -31.13
C PRO A 304 0.56 1.96 -32.10
N LYS A 305 -0.03 3.16 -31.96
CA LYS A 305 -1.11 3.69 -32.81
C LYS A 305 -0.57 4.37 -34.08
N MET A 306 0.30 3.68 -34.80
CA MET A 306 0.86 4.17 -36.07
C MET A 306 1.35 3.00 -36.92
N ASP A 307 1.42 3.23 -38.22
CA ASP A 307 2.09 2.31 -39.13
C ASP A 307 3.59 2.61 -39.15
N ILE A 308 4.41 1.56 -39.23
CA ILE A 308 5.86 1.66 -39.26
C ILE A 308 6.36 0.83 -40.44
N SER A 309 7.12 1.46 -41.34
CA SER A 309 7.63 0.78 -42.53
C SER A 309 8.69 -0.27 -42.19
N ALA A 310 8.71 -1.36 -42.96
CA ALA A 310 9.74 -2.40 -42.99
C ALA A 310 11.17 -1.84 -43.11
N GLU A 311 11.33 -0.66 -43.72
CA GLU A 311 12.62 0.01 -43.81
C GLU A 311 13.18 0.36 -42.43
N GLN A 312 12.32 0.70 -41.46
CA GLN A 312 12.68 1.08 -40.10
C GLN A 312 12.72 -0.11 -39.13
N ILE A 313 12.15 -1.26 -39.51
CA ILE A 313 11.96 -2.42 -38.63
C ILE A 313 13.04 -3.48 -38.87
N GLU A 314 13.73 -3.88 -37.80
CA GLU A 314 14.60 -5.05 -37.78
C GLU A 314 13.76 -6.32 -37.66
N SER A 315 12.85 -6.38 -36.68
CA SER A 315 11.92 -7.50 -36.50
C SER A 315 10.69 -7.14 -35.66
N ILE A 316 9.60 -7.85 -35.90
CA ILE A 316 8.39 -7.85 -35.08
C ILE A 316 8.27 -9.22 -34.41
N LEU A 317 8.18 -9.24 -33.08
CA LEU A 317 7.94 -10.45 -32.30
C LEU A 317 6.56 -10.33 -31.66
N LEU A 318 5.67 -11.29 -31.91
CA LEU A 318 4.32 -11.34 -31.37
C LEU A 318 4.21 -12.50 -30.40
N ILE A 319 3.37 -12.35 -29.37
CA ILE A 319 2.98 -13.41 -28.45
C ILE A 319 1.47 -13.46 -28.33
N ASN A 320 0.90 -14.65 -28.54
CA ASN A 320 -0.51 -14.87 -28.35
C ASN A 320 -0.84 -14.99 -26.84
N ARG A 321 -1.77 -14.17 -26.34
CA ARG A 321 -2.14 -14.10 -24.91
C ARG A 321 -2.61 -15.43 -24.32
N GLU A 322 -3.32 -16.24 -25.11
CA GLU A 322 -3.97 -17.46 -24.63
C GLU A 322 -3.06 -18.67 -24.76
N THR A 323 -2.42 -18.81 -25.93
CA THR A 323 -1.62 -19.99 -26.27
C THR A 323 -0.14 -19.84 -25.92
N LEU A 324 0.32 -18.61 -25.63
CA LEU A 324 1.72 -18.25 -25.41
C LEU A 324 2.65 -18.58 -26.59
N LYS A 325 2.08 -18.86 -27.77
CA LYS A 325 2.85 -19.08 -28.98
C LYS A 325 3.46 -17.77 -29.43
N GLU A 326 4.76 -17.82 -29.72
CA GLU A 326 5.53 -16.70 -30.22
C GLU A 326 5.65 -16.79 -31.74
N GLU A 327 5.49 -15.66 -32.42
CA GLU A 327 5.62 -15.53 -33.88
C GLU A 327 6.62 -14.42 -34.19
N ARG A 328 7.45 -14.63 -35.21
CA ARG A 328 8.48 -13.67 -35.63
C ARG A 328 8.29 -13.30 -37.09
N HIS A 329 8.27 -12.00 -37.35
CA HIS A 329 8.25 -11.43 -38.69
C HIS A 329 9.49 -10.54 -38.85
N GLU A 330 10.23 -10.75 -39.93
CA GLU A 330 11.44 -9.98 -40.23
C GLU A 330 11.17 -9.06 -41.41
N GLN A 331 11.59 -7.80 -41.30
CA GLN A 331 11.50 -6.82 -42.39
C GLN A 331 10.10 -6.69 -43.03
N THR A 332 9.06 -6.77 -42.19
CA THR A 332 7.68 -6.54 -42.61
C THR A 332 7.19 -5.20 -42.10
N ASP A 333 6.26 -4.58 -42.83
CA ASP A 333 5.55 -3.41 -42.34
C ASP A 333 4.76 -3.77 -41.07
N TYR A 334 4.76 -2.88 -40.09
CA TYR A 334 3.81 -2.93 -38.98
C TYR A 334 2.60 -2.09 -39.36
N ILE A 335 1.47 -2.75 -39.56
CA ILE A 335 0.18 -2.09 -39.82
C ILE A 335 -0.62 -2.12 -38.52
N PHE A 336 -0.92 -0.96 -37.96
CA PHE A 336 -1.57 -0.85 -36.66
C PHE A 336 -2.89 -1.63 -36.60
N ALA A 337 -3.69 -1.55 -37.67
CA ALA A 337 -4.98 -2.22 -37.76
C ALA A 337 -4.89 -3.76 -37.67
N ASP A 338 -3.76 -4.34 -38.05
CA ASP A 338 -3.55 -5.79 -38.07
C ASP A 338 -3.14 -6.34 -36.69
N HIS A 339 -2.77 -5.46 -35.75
CA HIS A 339 -2.17 -5.83 -34.47
C HIS A 339 -2.99 -5.35 -33.25
N LEU A 340 -4.26 -5.02 -33.44
CA LEU A 340 -5.14 -4.48 -32.40
C LEU A 340 -5.33 -5.42 -31.19
N THR A 341 -5.10 -6.71 -31.34
CA THR A 341 -5.28 -7.70 -30.27
C THR A 341 -3.98 -8.35 -29.84
N ASN A 342 -2.86 -8.02 -30.49
CA ASN A 342 -1.58 -8.65 -30.27
C ASN A 342 -0.82 -8.01 -29.13
N TRP A 343 0.03 -8.81 -28.49
CA TRP A 343 1.13 -8.32 -27.68
C TRP A 343 2.45 -8.69 -28.34
N GLY A 344 3.49 -7.95 -28.02
CA GLY A 344 4.75 -8.16 -28.70
C GLY A 344 5.75 -7.04 -28.51
N LEU A 345 6.69 -7.03 -29.43
CA LEU A 345 7.82 -6.12 -29.46
C LEU A 345 8.21 -5.85 -30.90
N ILE A 346 8.36 -4.58 -31.25
CA ILE A 346 9.00 -4.13 -32.48
C ILE A 346 10.44 -3.75 -32.13
N THR A 347 11.39 -4.27 -32.88
CA THR A 347 12.79 -3.84 -32.81
C THR A 347 13.07 -2.98 -34.03
N LEU A 348 13.51 -1.75 -33.82
CA LEU A 348 13.87 -0.81 -34.87
C LEU A 348 15.33 -1.00 -35.30
N LYS A 349 15.62 -0.71 -36.57
CA LYS A 349 17.00 -0.63 -37.06
C LYS A 349 17.70 0.57 -36.42
N THR A 350 18.97 0.40 -36.07
CA THR A 350 19.85 1.51 -35.70
C THR A 350 20.23 2.26 -36.97
N HIS A 351 19.87 3.54 -37.06
CA HIS A 351 20.44 4.45 -38.03
C HIS A 351 21.79 4.90 -37.47
N ASP A 352 22.86 4.19 -37.83
CA ASP A 352 24.23 4.62 -37.55
C ASP A 352 24.65 5.75 -38.50
#